data_AF-A0A8C8VSL4-F1
#
_entry.id   AF-A0A8C8VSL4-F1
#
_cell.length_a   1.000
_cell.length_b   1.000
_cell.length_c   1.000
_cell.angle_alpha   90.00
_cell.angle_beta   90.00
_cell.angle_gamma   90.00
#
_symmetry.space_group_name_H-M   'P 1'
#
loop_
_entity.id
_entity.type
_entity.pdbx_description
1 polymer ?
#
loop_
_entity_poly.entity_id
_entity_poly.type
_entity_poly.pdbx_seq_one_letter_code
_entity_poly.pdbx_strand_id
1 'polypeptide(L)'
;MAKSKNHTTHNQSRKWHRNGIKKPRSQRYESLKGVDPKFLRNMRFAKKNNKKGLKKMQANNAKAVSAGAEAIKALVKPKAVKPKMPKGPTRKLSRLAFIAHPKLGKRIRSYMAKGGRLCQPKPKAQASKGAQAPVKAP
;
A
#
# COMPACT_ATOMS: atom_id res chain seq x y z
N MET A 1 -40.06 66.92 -3.01
CA MET A 1 -39.97 65.45 -2.84
C MET A 1 -38.50 65.04 -2.92
N ALA A 2 -37.97 64.38 -1.88
CA ALA A 2 -36.62 63.84 -1.93
C ALA A 2 -36.62 62.48 -2.65
N LYS A 3 -35.71 62.29 -3.61
CA LYS A 3 -35.57 61.02 -4.35
C LYS A 3 -34.72 60.04 -3.55
N SER A 4 -35.14 58.78 -3.48
CA SER A 4 -34.38 57.67 -2.90
C SER A 4 -33.84 56.73 -3.98
N LYS A 5 -32.93 55.82 -3.62
CA LYS A 5 -32.40 54.80 -4.53
C LYS A 5 -33.44 53.70 -4.76
N ASN A 6 -33.64 53.31 -6.02
CA ASN A 6 -34.70 52.37 -6.41
C ASN A 6 -34.32 50.87 -6.23
N HIS A 7 -33.04 50.50 -6.42
CA HIS A 7 -32.60 49.09 -6.31
C HIS A 7 -31.09 48.96 -6.02
N THR A 8 -30.65 47.91 -5.31
CA THR A 8 -29.22 47.58 -5.14
C THR A 8 -28.93 46.11 -4.79
N THR A 9 -27.91 45.55 -5.44
CA THR A 9 -27.35 44.20 -5.15
C THR A 9 -26.00 44.26 -4.41
N HIS A 10 -25.58 45.45 -3.95
CA HIS A 10 -24.20 45.72 -3.48
C HIS A 10 -23.67 44.77 -2.40
N ASN A 11 -24.47 44.45 -1.39
CA ASN A 11 -24.05 43.57 -0.29
C ASN A 11 -24.63 42.14 -0.37
N GLN A 12 -25.30 41.79 -1.47
CA GLN A 12 -25.97 40.48 -1.58
C GLN A 12 -24.95 39.35 -1.70
N SER A 13 -23.97 39.51 -2.60
CA SER A 13 -22.90 38.52 -2.79
C SER A 13 -22.12 38.27 -1.50
N ARG A 14 -21.72 39.32 -0.77
CA ARG A 14 -21.00 39.18 0.50
C ARG A 14 -21.80 38.36 1.51
N LYS A 15 -23.11 38.60 1.65
CA LYS A 15 -23.98 37.82 2.55
C LYS A 15 -24.08 36.35 2.14
N TRP A 16 -24.26 36.05 0.86
CA TRP A 16 -24.33 34.65 0.37
C TRP A 16 -23.03 33.88 0.63
N HIS A 17 -21.88 34.56 0.53
CA HIS A 17 -20.58 33.94 0.73
C HIS A 17 -20.14 33.84 2.20
N ARG A 18 -20.75 34.57 3.15
CA ARG A 18 -20.42 34.43 4.59
C ARG A 18 -20.52 32.99 5.08
N ASN A 19 -21.57 32.28 4.65
CA ASN A 19 -21.79 30.87 4.99
C ASN A 19 -21.34 29.91 3.86
N GLY A 20 -20.95 30.49 2.71
CA GLY A 20 -20.62 29.78 1.48
C GLY A 20 -21.85 29.25 0.76
N ILE A 21 -21.87 29.41 -0.57
CA ILE A 21 -22.91 28.84 -1.44
C ILE A 21 -22.62 27.34 -1.59
N LYS A 22 -23.36 26.50 -0.86
CA LYS A 22 -23.17 25.04 -0.89
C LYS A 22 -23.86 24.44 -2.10
N LYS A 23 -23.18 23.52 -2.78
CA LYS A 23 -23.77 22.68 -3.83
C LYS A 23 -24.77 21.69 -3.20
N PRO A 24 -25.82 21.27 -3.94
CA PRO A 24 -26.70 20.20 -3.46
C PRO A 24 -25.88 18.93 -3.21
N ARG A 25 -26.27 18.17 -2.18
CA ARG A 25 -25.60 16.92 -1.84
C ARG A 25 -25.92 15.86 -2.88
N SER A 26 -24.91 15.31 -3.53
CA SER A 26 -25.07 14.12 -4.38
C SER A 26 -25.22 12.88 -3.51
N GLN A 27 -26.15 11.99 -3.90
CA GLN A 27 -26.41 10.73 -3.22
C GLN A 27 -26.22 9.56 -4.20
N ARG A 28 -25.66 8.44 -3.73
CA ARG A 28 -25.40 7.26 -4.60
C ARG A 28 -26.66 6.73 -5.30
N TYR A 29 -27.80 6.76 -4.60
CA TYR A 29 -29.09 6.31 -5.12
C TYR A 29 -30.11 7.44 -4.96
N GLU A 30 -30.53 8.02 -6.07
CA GLU A 30 -31.54 9.07 -6.11
C GLU A 30 -32.97 8.50 -6.15
N SER A 31 -33.97 9.37 -5.96
CA SER A 31 -35.37 8.97 -6.04
C SER A 31 -35.80 8.73 -7.48
N LEU A 32 -36.68 7.75 -7.71
CA LEU A 32 -37.26 7.47 -9.03
C LEU A 32 -38.56 8.26 -9.31
N LYS A 33 -38.73 9.42 -8.66
CA LYS A 33 -39.91 10.28 -8.87
C LYS A 33 -39.81 10.93 -10.25
N GLY A 34 -40.90 10.88 -11.03
CA GLY A 34 -40.94 11.42 -12.39
C GLY A 34 -40.54 10.43 -13.50
N VAL A 35 -40.15 9.20 -13.14
CA VAL A 35 -39.90 8.12 -14.12
C VAL A 35 -41.23 7.56 -14.63
N ASP A 36 -41.28 7.12 -15.90
CA ASP A 36 -42.46 6.56 -16.55
C ASP A 36 -43.19 5.51 -15.67
N PRO A 37 -44.49 5.71 -15.39
CA PRO A 37 -45.28 4.77 -14.59
C PRO A 37 -45.30 3.34 -15.15
N LYS A 38 -45.31 3.16 -16.49
CA LYS A 38 -45.35 1.82 -17.10
C LYS A 38 -44.05 1.06 -16.81
N PHE A 39 -42.90 1.72 -16.99
CA PHE A 39 -41.60 1.20 -16.59
C PHE A 39 -41.52 0.88 -15.09
N LEU A 40 -41.94 1.82 -14.23
CA LEU A 40 -41.91 1.62 -12.77
C LEU A 40 -42.74 0.43 -12.34
N ARG A 41 -43.89 0.20 -12.97
CA ARG A 41 -44.77 -0.93 -12.68
C ARG A 41 -44.08 -2.26 -13.01
N ASN A 42 -43.45 -2.37 -14.18
CA ASN A 42 -42.67 -3.55 -14.54
C ASN A 42 -41.48 -3.79 -13.59
N MET A 43 -40.68 -2.75 -13.31
CA MET A 43 -39.54 -2.86 -12.39
C MET A 43 -39.97 -3.32 -10.98
N ARG A 44 -41.12 -2.83 -10.49
CA ARG A 44 -41.69 -3.28 -9.21
C ARG A 44 -42.07 -4.76 -9.25
N PHE A 45 -42.68 -5.23 -10.34
CA PHE A 45 -43.00 -6.65 -10.51
C PHE A 45 -41.74 -7.53 -10.59
N ALA A 46 -40.70 -7.11 -11.31
CA ALA A 46 -39.43 -7.81 -11.36
C ALA A 46 -38.80 -7.94 -9.96
N LYS A 47 -38.68 -6.82 -9.23
CA LYS A 47 -38.16 -6.81 -7.85
C LYS A 47 -38.97 -7.68 -6.90
N LYS A 48 -40.32 -7.68 -7.03
CA LYS A 48 -41.22 -8.51 -6.23
C LYS A 48 -40.94 -10.01 -6.42
N ASN A 49 -40.65 -10.43 -7.64
CA ASN A 49 -40.51 -11.84 -8.00
C ASN A 49 -39.07 -12.40 -7.87
N ASN A 50 -38.07 -11.57 -7.55
CA ASN A 50 -36.66 -12.00 -7.43
C ASN A 50 -36.44 -13.15 -6.44
N LYS A 51 -37.29 -13.29 -5.41
CA LYS A 51 -37.18 -14.39 -4.42
C LYS A 51 -37.35 -15.78 -5.05
N LYS A 52 -38.08 -15.90 -6.17
CA LYS A 52 -38.32 -17.19 -6.84
C LYS A 52 -37.05 -17.83 -7.40
N GLY A 53 -36.09 -17.02 -7.85
CA GLY A 53 -34.84 -17.48 -8.46
C GLY A 53 -33.69 -17.70 -7.47
N LEU A 54 -33.90 -17.46 -6.18
CA LEU A 54 -32.82 -17.36 -5.20
C LEU A 54 -32.01 -18.65 -5.06
N LYS A 55 -32.66 -19.82 -5.04
CA LYS A 55 -31.99 -21.13 -4.92
C LYS A 55 -31.06 -21.41 -6.11
N LYS A 56 -31.52 -21.11 -7.33
CA LYS A 56 -30.72 -21.28 -8.55
C LYS A 56 -29.49 -20.35 -8.55
N MET A 57 -29.69 -19.10 -8.12
CA MET A 57 -28.61 -18.12 -8.00
C MET A 57 -27.58 -18.54 -6.94
N GLN A 58 -28.01 -19.00 -5.76
CA GLN A 58 -27.10 -19.48 -4.72
C GLN A 58 -26.27 -20.66 -5.18
N ALA A 59 -26.89 -21.65 -5.83
CA ALA A 59 -26.18 -22.80 -6.37
C ALA A 59 -25.13 -22.39 -7.41
N ASN A 60 -25.49 -21.50 -8.34
CA ASN A 60 -24.56 -21.00 -9.35
C ASN A 60 -23.40 -20.21 -8.72
N ASN A 61 -23.69 -19.32 -7.77
CA ASN A 61 -22.67 -18.55 -7.06
C ASN A 61 -21.72 -19.46 -6.25
N ALA A 62 -22.25 -20.49 -5.58
CA ALA A 62 -21.43 -21.46 -4.87
C ALA A 62 -20.48 -22.20 -5.82
N LYS A 63 -20.97 -22.60 -7.01
CA LYS A 63 -20.13 -23.20 -8.06
C LYS A 63 -19.06 -22.24 -8.58
N ALA A 64 -19.38 -20.97 -8.76
CA ALA A 64 -18.42 -19.95 -9.18
C ALA A 64 -17.33 -19.73 -8.11
N VAL A 65 -17.71 -19.67 -6.83
CA VAL A 65 -16.78 -19.54 -5.70
C VAL A 65 -15.86 -20.78 -5.60
N SER A 66 -16.40 -21.99 -5.73
CA SER A 66 -15.59 -23.20 -5.69
C SER A 66 -14.59 -23.26 -6.85
N ALA A 67 -15.03 -22.90 -8.07
CA ALA A 67 -14.14 -22.82 -9.23
C ALA A 67 -13.02 -21.77 -9.03
N GLY A 68 -13.36 -20.61 -8.46
CA GLY A 68 -12.36 -19.60 -8.09
C GLY A 68 -11.35 -20.10 -7.06
N ALA A 69 -11.81 -20.84 -6.04
CA ALA A 69 -10.93 -21.44 -5.03
C ALA A 69 -9.99 -22.49 -5.64
N GLU A 70 -10.48 -23.33 -6.54
CA GLU A 70 -9.66 -24.31 -7.26
C GLU A 70 -8.62 -23.64 -8.16
N ALA A 71 -8.99 -22.58 -8.87
CA ALA A 71 -8.06 -21.81 -9.70
C ALA A 71 -6.94 -21.17 -8.86
N ILE A 72 -7.28 -20.57 -7.71
CA ILE A 72 -6.28 -20.02 -6.78
C ILE A 72 -5.38 -21.15 -6.26
N LYS A 73 -5.94 -22.29 -5.87
CA LYS A 73 -5.17 -23.46 -5.41
C LYS A 73 -4.23 -23.98 -6.50
N ALA A 74 -4.67 -24.00 -7.75
CA ALA A 74 -3.87 -24.42 -8.89
C ALA A 74 -2.73 -23.42 -9.20
N LEU A 75 -2.94 -22.12 -9.01
CA LEU A 75 -1.90 -21.10 -9.14
C LEU A 75 -0.86 -21.20 -8.02
N VAL A 76 -1.30 -21.43 -6.77
CA VAL A 76 -0.39 -21.57 -5.62
C VAL A 76 0.43 -22.86 -5.69
N LYS A 77 -0.10 -23.93 -6.32
CA LYS A 77 0.69 -25.14 -6.59
C LYS A 77 1.75 -24.84 -7.65
N PRO A 78 3.05 -24.93 -7.35
CA PRO A 78 4.08 -24.69 -8.34
C PRO A 78 4.01 -25.77 -9.42
N LYS A 79 3.66 -25.40 -10.65
CA LYS A 79 4.04 -26.19 -11.83
C LYS A 79 5.56 -26.14 -11.90
N ALA A 80 6.21 -27.29 -11.66
CA ALA A 80 7.65 -27.47 -11.71
C ALA A 80 8.18 -27.36 -13.15
N VAL A 81 8.02 -26.19 -13.77
CA VAL A 81 8.74 -25.83 -14.99
C VAL A 81 10.05 -25.25 -14.53
N LYS A 82 11.17 -25.94 -14.79
CA LYS A 82 12.51 -25.42 -14.52
C LYS A 82 12.69 -24.11 -15.31
N PRO A 83 12.75 -22.93 -14.66
CA PRO A 83 12.96 -21.70 -15.39
C PRO A 83 14.40 -21.70 -15.90
N LYS A 84 14.59 -21.73 -17.22
CA LYS A 84 15.89 -21.51 -17.85
C LYS A 84 16.18 -20.00 -17.79
N MET A 85 16.58 -19.53 -16.61
CA MET A 85 16.85 -18.12 -16.38
C MET A 85 18.11 -17.69 -17.15
N PRO A 86 18.10 -16.52 -17.82
CA PRO A 86 19.32 -15.94 -18.37
C PRO A 86 20.29 -15.62 -17.23
N LYS A 87 21.60 -15.77 -17.48
CA LYS A 87 22.64 -15.48 -16.49
C LYS A 87 22.55 -13.98 -16.11
N GLY A 88 22.06 -13.71 -14.91
CA GLY A 88 21.88 -12.36 -14.40
C GLY A 88 23.20 -11.62 -14.17
N PRO A 89 23.15 -10.33 -13.77
CA PRO A 89 24.35 -9.54 -13.53
C PRO A 89 25.26 -10.21 -12.51
N THR A 90 26.58 -10.01 -12.66
CA THR A 90 27.57 -10.64 -11.78
C THR A 90 27.26 -10.32 -10.31
N ARG A 91 27.47 -11.32 -9.42
CA ARG A 91 27.14 -11.24 -7.98
C ARG A 91 27.75 -10.00 -7.28
N LYS A 92 28.83 -9.44 -7.83
CA LYS A 92 29.48 -8.22 -7.34
C LYS A 92 28.61 -6.98 -7.59
N LEU A 93 28.05 -6.83 -8.80
CA LEU A 93 27.23 -5.67 -9.17
C LEU A 93 25.90 -5.66 -8.40
N SER A 94 25.24 -6.81 -8.26
CA SER A 94 24.00 -6.92 -7.47
C SER A 94 24.22 -6.62 -5.98
N ARG A 95 25.37 -7.03 -5.43
CA ARG A 95 25.77 -6.69 -4.05
C ARG A 95 25.97 -5.19 -3.85
N LEU A 96 26.66 -4.52 -4.78
CA LEU A 96 26.87 -3.07 -4.69
C LEU A 96 25.56 -2.30 -4.81
N ALA A 97 24.67 -2.70 -5.73
CA ALA A 97 23.34 -2.11 -5.86
C ALA A 97 22.50 -2.26 -4.58
N PHE A 98 22.54 -3.43 -3.93
CA PHE A 98 21.86 -3.67 -2.66
C PHE A 98 22.43 -2.81 -1.52
N ILE A 99 23.75 -2.67 -1.46
CA ILE A 99 24.43 -1.82 -0.46
C ILE A 99 24.14 -0.35 -0.69
N ALA A 100 24.00 0.11 -1.94
CA ALA A 100 23.65 1.50 -2.26
C ALA A 100 22.17 1.81 -1.97
N HIS A 101 21.29 0.80 -1.97
CA HIS A 101 19.85 1.02 -1.81
C HIS A 101 19.50 1.70 -0.47
N PRO A 102 18.76 2.83 -0.46
CA PRO A 102 18.61 3.69 0.71
C PRO A 102 17.99 3.00 1.92
N LYS A 103 16.94 2.18 1.73
CA LYS A 103 16.29 1.39 2.79
C LYS A 103 17.03 0.09 3.13
N LEU A 104 17.18 -0.80 2.15
CA LEU A 104 17.71 -2.16 2.33
C LEU A 104 19.19 -2.20 2.73
N GLY A 105 20.02 -1.29 2.17
CA GLY A 105 21.45 -1.24 2.46
C GLY A 105 21.83 -0.44 3.73
N LYS A 106 20.85 0.19 4.41
CA LYS A 106 21.11 1.10 5.55
C LYS A 106 21.90 0.42 6.66
N ARG A 107 21.53 -0.81 7.03
CA ARG A 107 22.22 -1.58 8.09
C ARG A 107 23.66 -1.91 7.69
N ILE A 108 23.89 -2.35 6.45
CA ILE A 108 25.23 -2.70 5.96
C ILE A 108 26.13 -1.46 5.88
N ARG A 109 25.65 -0.35 5.32
CA ARG A 109 26.42 0.91 5.29
C ARG A 109 26.78 1.39 6.68
N SER A 110 25.85 1.29 7.64
CA SER A 110 26.12 1.64 9.04
C SER A 110 27.18 0.73 9.69
N TYR A 111 27.17 -0.57 9.38
CA TYR A 111 28.18 -1.52 9.85
C TYR A 111 29.55 -1.22 9.24
N MET A 112 29.63 -0.95 7.93
CA MET A 112 30.89 -0.57 7.27
C MET A 112 31.45 0.74 7.83
N ALA A 113 30.61 1.75 8.09
CA ALA A 113 31.05 2.99 8.72
C ALA A 113 31.55 2.79 10.16
N LYS A 114 31.01 1.80 10.89
CA LYS A 114 31.52 1.42 12.21
C LYS A 114 32.85 0.66 12.11
N GLY A 115 32.96 -0.32 11.22
CA GLY A 115 34.20 -1.09 11.00
C GLY A 115 35.36 -0.25 10.47
N GLY A 116 35.08 0.75 9.62
CA GLY A 116 36.11 1.70 9.15
C GLY A 116 36.57 2.71 10.22
N ARG A 117 35.77 2.92 11.27
CA ARG A 117 36.16 3.76 12.43
C ARG A 117 36.84 2.97 13.55
N LEU A 118 36.57 1.66 13.66
CA LEU A 118 37.18 0.78 14.65
C LEU A 118 38.44 0.11 14.06
N CYS A 119 39.54 0.84 13.94
CA CYS A 119 40.86 0.22 13.79
C CYS A 119 41.34 -0.16 15.20
N GLN A 120 40.89 -1.30 15.71
CA GLN A 120 41.42 -1.85 16.97
C GLN A 120 42.66 -2.68 16.64
N PRO A 121 43.87 -2.30 17.09
CA PRO A 121 45.03 -3.17 16.97
C PRO A 121 44.77 -4.45 17.78
N LYS A 122 45.03 -5.61 17.17
CA LYS A 122 45.07 -6.88 17.91
C LYS A 122 46.09 -6.73 19.05
N PRO A 123 45.73 -6.96 20.33
CA PRO A 123 46.71 -6.95 21.40
C PRO A 123 47.74 -8.07 21.14
N LYS A 124 49.02 -7.70 21.07
CA LYS A 124 50.12 -8.68 21.03
C LYS A 124 50.18 -9.38 22.38
N ALA A 125 50.21 -10.71 22.37
CA ALA A 125 50.44 -11.51 23.57
C ALA A 125 51.72 -11.05 24.27
N GLN A 126 51.64 -10.76 25.56
CA GLN A 126 52.80 -10.39 26.37
C GLN A 126 53.72 -11.61 26.48
N ALA A 127 54.94 -11.50 25.94
CA ALA A 127 56.01 -12.43 26.24
C ALA A 127 56.37 -12.30 27.72
N SER A 128 56.33 -13.43 28.44
CA SER A 128 56.71 -13.53 29.84
C SER A 128 58.14 -13.05 30.07
N LYS A 129 58.31 -12.03 30.92
CA LYS A 129 59.62 -11.71 31.51
C LYS A 129 60.07 -12.92 32.34
N GLY A 130 61.06 -13.64 31.83
CA GLY A 130 61.78 -14.67 32.58
C GLY A 130 62.60 -13.99 33.67
N ALA A 131 62.42 -14.46 34.91
CA ALA A 131 63.21 -14.09 36.06
C ALA A 131 64.69 -14.48 35.84
N GLN A 132 65.61 -13.54 36.06
CA GLN A 132 67.01 -13.88 36.32
C GLN A 132 67.25 -13.82 37.82
N ALA A 133 67.51 -14.98 38.41
CA ALA A 133 68.07 -15.13 39.75
C ALA A 133 69.61 -15.14 39.66
N PRO A 134 70.32 -14.81 40.77
CA PRO A 134 71.58 -14.06 40.76
C PRO A 134 72.84 -14.92 40.91
N VAL A 135 74.02 -14.27 40.85
CA VAL A 135 75.29 -14.49 41.63
C VAL A 135 76.50 -14.03 40.75
N LYS A 136 77.12 -12.87 41.01
CA LYS A 136 78.36 -12.58 41.80
C LYS A 136 79.63 -13.30 41.27
N ALA A 137 80.48 -12.60 40.50
CA ALA A 137 81.79 -11.98 40.88
C ALA A 137 82.98 -12.93 40.59
N PRO A 138 84.26 -12.50 40.54
CA PRO A 138 84.93 -11.36 41.20
C PRO A 138 84.78 -9.99 40.51
#